data_AF-A0A0K8U3E4-F1
#
_entry.id   AF-A0A0K8U3E4-F1
#
_cell.length_a   1.000
_cell.length_b   1.000
_cell.length_c   1.000
_cell.angle_alpha   90.00
_cell.angle_beta   90.00
_cell.angle_gamma   90.00
#
_symmetry.space_group_name_H-M   'P 1'
#
loop_
_entity.id
_entity.type
_entity.pdbx_description
1 polymer ?
#
loop_
_entity_poly.entity_id
_entity_poly.type
_entity_poly.pdbx_seq_one_letter_code
_entity_poly.pdbx_strand_id
1 'polypeptide(L)'
;MHLNRETGRRYRRHKDFYIYEYGSLDMPHLLGKIKLILSYCENKYVTKQQQYGLYLALPTSLSDSMLAEFQTLGATTNIRTQLKHIFYPHISTEALPRFHFKQHSSKATAVSMLSYSYVSKQLLSFVREFGLALYEVQPASNSQSDKLHTVKMSKRKI
;
A
#
# COMPACT_ATOMS: atom_id res chain seq x y z
N MET A 1 -25.13 -17.86 11.96
CA MET A 1 -24.93 -17.64 13.41
C MET A 1 -24.21 -18.85 13.95
N HIS A 2 -23.22 -18.67 14.81
CA HIS A 2 -22.51 -19.77 15.45
C HIS A 2 -23.04 -19.96 16.87
N LEU A 3 -23.06 -21.21 17.33
CA LEU A 3 -23.45 -21.56 18.69
C LEU A 3 -22.19 -21.79 19.50
N ASN A 4 -22.04 -21.09 20.62
CA ASN A 4 -21.01 -21.44 21.60
C ASN A 4 -21.49 -22.69 22.35
N ARG A 5 -20.73 -23.80 22.25
CA ARG A 5 -21.08 -25.08 22.90
C ARG A 5 -21.02 -25.03 24.43
N GLU A 6 -20.22 -24.14 25.01
CA GLU A 6 -20.04 -24.03 26.45
C GLU A 6 -21.11 -23.14 27.11
N THR A 7 -21.51 -22.06 26.43
CA THR A 7 -22.46 -21.08 26.99
C THR A 7 -23.88 -21.21 26.42
N GLY A 8 -24.09 -22.03 25.39
CA GLY A 8 -25.37 -22.18 24.69
C GLY A 8 -25.82 -20.93 23.93
N ARG A 9 -25.04 -19.84 23.96
CA ARG A 9 -25.40 -18.55 23.34
C ARG A 9 -25.03 -18.54 21.86
N ARG A 10 -25.94 -17.97 21.05
CA ARG A 10 -25.70 -17.70 19.64
C ARG A 10 -24.92 -16.41 19.50
N TYR A 11 -23.86 -16.43 18.70
CA TYR A 11 -23.08 -15.25 18.38
C TYR A 11 -22.83 -15.16 16.87
N ARG A 12 -22.51 -13.95 16.41
CA ARG A 12 -22.09 -13.70 15.03
C ARG A 12 -20.68 -13.11 15.08
N ARG A 13 -19.74 -13.76 14.40
CA ARG A 13 -18.40 -13.21 14.24
C ARG A 13 -18.51 -11.94 13.40
N HIS A 14 -17.95 -10.85 13.89
CA HIS A 14 -17.86 -9.61 13.13
C HIS A 14 -16.87 -9.81 11.97
N LYS A 15 -17.05 -9.07 10.87
CA LYS A 15 -16.11 -9.12 9.74
C LYS A 15 -14.88 -8.30 10.11
N ASP A 16 -13.73 -8.97 10.17
CA ASP A 16 -12.47 -8.38 10.63
C ASP A 16 -11.68 -7.72 9.48
N PHE A 17 -11.87 -8.19 8.24
CA PHE A 17 -11.15 -7.70 7.05
C PHE A 17 -12.10 -7.18 5.97
N TYR A 18 -11.77 -6.03 5.40
CA TYR A 18 -12.48 -5.42 4.29
C TYR A 18 -11.49 -5.27 3.13
N ILE A 19 -11.87 -5.78 1.96
CA ILE A 19 -11.06 -5.74 0.75
C ILE A 19 -11.82 -4.87 -0.25
N TYR A 20 -11.11 -3.93 -0.87
CA TYR A 20 -11.64 -3.08 -1.91
C TYR A 20 -10.72 -3.21 -3.12
N GLU A 21 -11.29 -3.63 -4.24
CA GLU A 21 -10.56 -3.78 -5.50
C GLU A 21 -10.94 -2.58 -6.39
N TYR A 22 -9.95 -1.75 -6.70
CA TYR A 22 -10.13 -0.58 -7.54
C TYR A 22 -9.29 -0.74 -8.79
N GLY A 23 -9.77 -1.59 -9.70
CA GLY A 23 -9.13 -1.81 -10.99
C GLY A 23 -9.33 -0.61 -11.91
N SER A 24 -8.29 -0.18 -12.63
CA SER A 24 -8.38 0.85 -13.70
C SER A 24 -8.88 2.24 -13.26
N LEU A 25 -8.86 2.54 -11.95
CA LEU A 25 -9.27 3.83 -11.44
C LEU A 25 -8.14 4.85 -11.58
N ASP A 26 -8.47 6.07 -12.00
CA ASP A 26 -7.51 7.16 -12.06
C ASP A 26 -6.98 7.51 -10.67
N MET A 27 -5.69 7.83 -10.57
CA MET A 27 -4.98 8.00 -9.31
C MET A 27 -5.57 9.10 -8.38
N PRO A 28 -5.97 10.30 -8.86
CA PRO A 28 -6.62 11.29 -7.99
C PRO A 28 -7.97 10.79 -7.44
N HIS A 29 -8.71 9.99 -8.21
CA HIS A 29 -9.95 9.39 -7.75
C HIS A 29 -9.70 8.31 -6.69
N LEU A 30 -8.67 7.48 -6.88
CA LEU A 30 -8.22 6.48 -5.91
C LEU A 30 -7.84 7.14 -4.58
N LEU A 31 -7.11 8.26 -4.62
CA LEU A 31 -6.74 9.03 -3.43
C LEU A 31 -7.96 9.59 -2.70
N GLY A 32 -8.95 10.10 -3.43
CA GLY A 32 -10.23 10.52 -2.86
C GLY A 32 -10.95 9.38 -2.11
N LYS A 33 -10.94 8.17 -2.68
CA LYS A 33 -11.51 6.96 -2.04
C LYS A 33 -10.73 6.55 -0.80
N ILE A 34 -9.40 6.54 -0.86
CA ILE A 34 -8.53 6.24 0.29
C ILE A 34 -8.83 7.21 1.44
N LYS A 35 -8.95 8.51 1.15
CA LYS A 35 -9.29 9.54 2.14
C LYS A 35 -10.65 9.28 2.77
N LEU A 36 -11.66 8.97 1.97
CA LEU A 36 -13.01 8.65 2.46
C LEU A 36 -13.01 7.42 3.38
N ILE A 37 -12.33 6.35 2.98
CA ILE A 37 -12.19 5.12 3.78
C ILE A 37 -11.48 5.42 5.09
N LEU A 38 -10.39 6.20 5.05
CA LEU A 38 -9.64 6.59 6.23
C LEU A 38 -10.49 7.44 7.18
N SER A 39 -11.23 8.42 6.69
CA SER A 39 -12.16 9.21 7.50
C SER A 39 -13.29 8.37 8.12
N TYR A 40 -13.82 7.40 7.38
CA TYR A 40 -14.82 6.46 7.90
C TYR A 40 -14.24 5.57 9.02
N CYS A 41 -13.00 5.10 8.86
CA CYS A 41 -12.30 4.33 9.88
C CYS A 41 -11.99 5.16 11.12
N GLU A 42 -11.52 6.41 10.97
CA GLU A 42 -11.32 7.33 12.09
C GLU A 42 -12.60 7.56 12.88
N ASN A 43 -13.73 7.79 12.19
CA ASN A 43 -15.01 7.96 12.86
C ASN A 43 -15.43 6.70 13.65
N LYS A 44 -15.19 5.50 13.10
CA LYS A 44 -15.39 4.23 13.83
C LYS A 44 -14.45 4.07 15.02
N TYR A 45 -13.22 4.53 14.91
CA TYR A 45 -12.28 4.51 16.02
C TYR A 45 -12.75 5.43 17.15
N VAL A 46 -13.20 6.65 16.84
CA VAL A 46 -13.72 7.58 17.85
C VAL A 46 -15.01 7.07 18.49
N THR A 47 -15.95 6.56 17.69
CA THR A 47 -17.29 6.16 18.17
C THR A 47 -17.33 4.79 18.83
N LYS A 48 -16.54 3.83 18.36
CA LYS A 48 -16.60 2.42 18.79
C LYS A 48 -15.28 1.90 19.36
N GLN A 49 -14.24 2.75 19.45
CA GLN A 49 -12.87 2.35 19.83
C GLN A 49 -12.31 1.20 18.99
N GLN A 50 -12.80 1.06 17.75
CA GLN A 50 -12.38 -0.01 16.87
C GLN A 50 -11.07 0.36 16.19
N GLN A 51 -10.00 -0.37 16.53
CA GLN A 51 -8.70 -0.24 15.87
C GLN A 51 -8.78 -0.70 14.41
N TYR A 52 -8.03 -0.07 13.53
CA TYR A 52 -7.97 -0.42 12.12
C TYR A 52 -6.54 -0.26 11.58
N GLY A 53 -6.25 -0.99 10.50
CA GLY A 53 -5.06 -0.79 9.68
C GLY A 53 -5.49 -0.69 8.23
N LEU A 54 -5.01 0.32 7.51
CA LEU A 54 -5.30 0.50 6.09
C LEU A 54 -4.05 0.14 5.29
N TYR A 55 -4.19 -0.84 4.41
CA TYR A 55 -3.13 -1.28 3.52
C TYR A 55 -3.57 -1.08 2.07
N LEU A 56 -2.67 -0.53 1.27
CA LEU A 56 -2.82 -0.33 -0.16
C LEU A 56 -1.84 -1.23 -0.88
N ALA A 57 -2.35 -2.15 -1.70
CA ALA A 57 -1.54 -2.93 -2.61
C ALA A 57 -1.58 -2.28 -4.00
N LEU A 58 -0.42 -2.02 -4.61
CA LEU A 58 -0.31 -1.41 -5.93
C LEU A 58 0.85 -2.02 -6.71
N PRO A 59 0.74 -2.16 -8.05
CA PRO A 59 1.86 -2.55 -8.90
C PRO A 59 3.05 -1.58 -8.76
N THR A 60 4.28 -2.11 -8.68
CA THR A 60 5.50 -1.29 -8.56
C THR A 60 5.69 -0.34 -9.75
N SER A 61 5.16 -0.68 -10.93
CA SER A 61 5.17 0.22 -12.09
C SER A 61 4.41 1.54 -11.85
N LEU A 62 3.45 1.57 -10.92
CA LEU A 62 2.63 2.73 -10.56
C LEU A 62 3.06 3.41 -9.25
N SER A 63 4.07 2.87 -8.55
CA SER A 63 4.47 3.42 -7.24
C SER A 63 5.01 4.84 -7.32
N ASP A 64 5.74 5.15 -8.40
CA ASP A 64 6.40 6.44 -8.56
C ASP A 64 5.37 7.55 -8.86
N SER A 65 4.38 7.26 -9.73
CA SER A 65 3.27 8.17 -9.98
C SER A 65 2.43 8.39 -8.73
N MET A 66 2.14 7.32 -8.00
CA MET A 66 1.41 7.39 -6.73
C MET A 66 2.16 8.28 -5.72
N LEU A 67 3.47 8.09 -5.56
CA LEU A 67 4.26 8.87 -4.62
C LEU A 67 4.31 10.36 -5.01
N ALA A 68 4.43 10.67 -6.30
CA ALA A 68 4.36 12.04 -6.79
C ALA A 68 2.99 12.68 -6.49
N GLU A 69 1.90 11.94 -6.67
CA GLU A 69 0.56 12.41 -6.33
C GLU A 69 0.36 12.55 -4.81
N PHE A 70 0.89 11.63 -4.01
CA PHE A 70 0.89 11.77 -2.55
C PHE A 70 1.74 12.94 -2.08
N GLN A 71 2.79 13.35 -2.79
CA GLN A 71 3.57 14.54 -2.42
C GLN A 71 2.81 15.82 -2.77
N THR A 72 2.21 15.88 -3.96
CA THR A 72 1.44 17.05 -4.40
C THR A 72 0.16 17.24 -3.59
N LEU A 73 -0.57 16.15 -3.30
CA LEU A 73 -1.79 16.18 -2.49
C LEU A 73 -1.50 16.09 -0.99
N GLY A 74 -0.42 15.42 -0.57
CA GLY A 74 -0.04 15.26 0.84
C GLY A 74 0.41 16.54 1.51
N ALA A 75 0.79 17.57 0.74
CA ALA A 75 0.89 18.94 1.25
C ALA A 75 -0.44 19.44 1.87
N THR A 76 -1.58 18.86 1.45
CA THR A 76 -2.92 19.24 1.91
C THR A 76 -3.60 18.17 2.78
N THR A 77 -3.25 16.90 2.59
CA THR A 77 -3.85 15.78 3.32
C THR A 77 -2.78 15.06 4.12
N ASN A 78 -2.77 15.32 5.43
CA ASN A 78 -1.98 14.68 6.49
C ASN A 78 -2.02 13.13 6.47
N ILE A 79 -1.49 12.51 5.42
CA ILE A 79 -1.50 11.07 5.18
C ILE A 79 -0.05 10.65 5.01
N ARG A 80 0.37 9.66 5.80
CA ARG A 80 1.70 9.08 5.72
C ARG A 80 1.59 7.70 5.09
N THR A 81 2.37 7.46 4.05
CA THR A 81 2.50 6.14 3.44
C THR A 81 3.85 5.52 3.81
N GLN A 82 3.84 4.24 4.15
CA GLN A 82 5.05 3.47 4.43
C GLN A 82 5.04 2.17 3.63
N LEU A 83 6.08 1.94 2.82
CA LEU A 83 6.26 0.67 2.15
C LEU A 83 6.56 -0.42 3.20
N LYS A 84 5.77 -1.50 3.21
CA LYS A 84 5.96 -2.63 4.13
C LYS A 84 6.61 -3.83 3.47
N HIS A 85 6.12 -4.18 2.30
CA HIS A 85 6.57 -5.38 1.60
C HIS A 85 6.36 -5.24 0.10
N ILE A 86 7.15 -5.96 -0.68
CA ILE A 86 6.94 -6.11 -2.12
C ILE A 86 6.85 -7.60 -2.40
N PHE A 87 5.72 -8.03 -2.95
CA PHE A 87 5.51 -9.42 -3.33
C PHE A 87 5.98 -9.63 -4.78
N TYR A 88 6.83 -10.63 -4.99
CA TYR A 88 7.32 -11.06 -6.30
C TYR A 88 7.04 -12.56 -6.52
N PRO A 89 6.78 -13.01 -7.75
CA PRO A 89 6.43 -12.24 -8.94
C PRO A 89 4.92 -11.96 -8.98
N HIS A 90 4.52 -10.71 -9.24
CA HIS A 90 3.13 -10.34 -9.46
C HIS A 90 2.92 -10.03 -10.94
N ILE A 91 2.40 -10.99 -11.70
CA ILE A 91 1.99 -10.78 -13.09
C ILE A 91 0.64 -10.03 -13.04
N SER A 92 0.67 -8.74 -12.76
CA SER A 92 -0.50 -7.89 -12.91
C SER A 92 -0.68 -7.55 -14.39
N THR A 93 -1.82 -7.92 -14.96
CA THR A 93 -2.25 -7.47 -16.30
C THR A 93 -2.71 -6.01 -16.31
N GLU A 94 -2.81 -5.38 -15.14
CA GLU A 94 -3.40 -4.06 -14.94
C GLU A 94 -2.48 -2.90 -15.35
N ALA A 95 -1.15 -3.09 -15.24
CA ALA A 95 -0.15 -2.11 -15.62
C ALA A 95 1.02 -2.83 -16.28
N LEU A 96 1.04 -2.84 -17.62
CA LEU A 96 2.16 -3.41 -18.37
C LEU A 96 3.45 -2.70 -17.97
N PRO A 97 4.55 -3.47 -17.76
CA PRO A 97 5.85 -2.87 -17.52
C PRO A 97 6.19 -1.92 -18.68
N ARG A 98 6.57 -0.70 -18.34
CA ARG A 98 6.90 0.30 -19.34
C ARG A 98 8.33 -0.02 -19.76
N PHE A 99 8.52 -0.39 -21.03
CA PHE A 99 9.86 -0.52 -21.59
C PHE A 99 10.52 0.86 -21.62
N HIS A 100 11.13 1.25 -20.51
CA HIS A 100 12.00 2.39 -20.43
C HIS A 100 13.30 2.02 -21.14
N PHE A 101 13.32 2.12 -22.47
CA PHE A 101 14.56 2.37 -23.18
C PHE A 101 15.00 3.76 -22.72
N LYS A 102 15.73 3.83 -21.61
CA LYS A 102 16.38 5.07 -21.19
C LYS A 102 17.23 5.51 -22.39
N GLN A 103 16.77 6.54 -23.11
CA GLN A 103 17.62 7.32 -24.00
C GLN A 103 18.65 8.01 -23.11
N HIS A 104 19.66 7.25 -22.69
CA HIS A 104 20.91 7.86 -22.30
C HIS A 104 21.44 8.56 -23.54
N SER A 105 21.61 9.88 -23.43
CA SER A 105 22.20 10.72 -24.47
C SER A 105 23.45 10.04 -24.99
N SER A 106 23.39 9.64 -26.26
CA SER A 106 24.35 8.76 -26.88
C SER A 106 25.65 9.50 -27.14
N LYS A 107 26.64 9.28 -26.28
CA LYS A 107 27.99 8.89 -26.72
C LYS A 107 28.22 7.39 -26.49
N ALA A 108 27.17 6.59 -26.43
CA ALA A 108 27.26 5.15 -26.30
C ALA A 108 27.39 4.52 -27.69
N THR A 109 28.61 4.15 -28.04
CA THR A 109 28.96 3.34 -29.21
C THR A 109 28.19 2.01 -29.19
N ALA A 110 27.74 1.51 -30.35
CA ALA A 110 26.88 0.33 -30.49
C ALA A 110 27.36 -0.94 -29.75
N VAL A 111 28.65 -1.05 -29.44
CA VAL A 111 29.27 -2.15 -28.70
C VAL A 111 28.80 -2.21 -27.23
N SER A 112 28.46 -1.07 -26.63
CA SER A 112 28.01 -0.99 -25.23
C SER A 112 26.56 -1.45 -25.03
N MET A 113 25.75 -1.51 -26.10
CA MET A 113 24.34 -1.95 -26.03
C MET A 113 24.19 -3.48 -25.89
N LEU A 114 25.20 -4.27 -26.27
CA LEU A 114 25.21 -5.72 -26.12
C LEU A 114 25.97 -6.21 -24.88
N SER A 115 26.43 -5.30 -24.02
CA SER A 115 27.10 -5.70 -22.79
C SER A 115 26.16 -6.50 -21.90
N TYR A 116 26.62 -7.66 -21.40
CA TYR A 116 25.88 -8.48 -20.44
C TYR A 116 25.39 -7.65 -19.24
N SER A 117 26.19 -6.68 -18.80
CA SER A 117 25.83 -5.77 -17.71
C SER A 117 24.65 -4.87 -18.03
N TYR A 118 24.44 -4.52 -19.30
CA TYR A 118 23.33 -3.70 -19.77
C TYR A 118 22.05 -4.53 -19.89
N VAL A 119 22.14 -5.68 -20.55
CA VAL A 119 21.00 -6.60 -20.74
C VAL A 119 20.48 -7.13 -19.40
N SER A 120 21.37 -7.53 -18.49
CA SER A 120 20.99 -7.99 -17.15
C SER A 120 20.34 -6.89 -16.32
N LYS A 121 20.79 -5.64 -16.42
CA LYS A 121 20.14 -4.50 -15.76
C LYS A 121 18.74 -4.23 -16.32
N GLN A 122 18.56 -4.32 -17.64
CA GLN A 122 17.26 -4.11 -18.28
C GLN A 122 16.26 -5.21 -17.93
N LEU A 123 16.71 -6.47 -17.88
CA LEU A 123 15.90 -7.59 -17.39
C LEU A 123 15.56 -7.43 -15.92
N LEU A 124 16.51 -7.00 -15.09
CA LEU A 124 16.26 -6.79 -13.67
C LEU A 124 15.26 -5.65 -13.42
N SER A 125 15.36 -4.55 -14.18
CA SER A 125 14.37 -3.47 -14.10
C SER A 125 12.98 -3.94 -14.55
N PHE A 126 12.91 -4.74 -15.61
CA PHE A 126 11.66 -5.32 -16.09
C PHE A 126 11.03 -6.23 -15.03
N VAL A 127 11.80 -7.14 -14.42
CA VAL A 127 11.31 -8.04 -13.36
C VAL A 127 10.85 -7.25 -12.11
N ARG A 128 11.54 -6.15 -11.79
CA ARG A 128 11.14 -5.27 -10.67
C ARG A 128 9.79 -4.58 -10.89
N GLU A 129 9.41 -4.34 -12.14
CA GLU A 129 8.11 -3.75 -12.49
C GLU A 129 6.92 -4.73 -12.30
N PHE A 130 7.18 -6.03 -12.19
CA PHE A 130 6.19 -7.05 -11.80
C PHE A 130 6.05 -7.22 -10.29
N GLY A 131 6.43 -6.23 -9.50
CA GLY A 131 6.23 -6.29 -8.05
C GLY A 131 4.82 -5.82 -7.68
N LEU A 132 4.23 -6.41 -6.64
CA LEU A 132 3.11 -5.79 -5.94
C LEU A 132 3.61 -5.18 -4.64
N ALA A 133 3.68 -3.86 -4.60
CA ALA A 133 4.08 -3.10 -3.43
C ALA A 133 2.90 -2.92 -2.47
N LEU A 134 3.12 -3.27 -1.21
CA LEU A 134 2.17 -3.11 -0.13
C LEU A 134 2.58 -1.90 0.74
N TYR A 135 1.74 -0.88 0.72
CA TYR A 135 1.87 0.32 1.52
C TYR A 135 0.92 0.26 2.70
N GLU A 136 1.41 0.58 3.89
CA GLU A 136 0.55 0.95 5.00
C GLU A 136 0.24 2.44 4.90
N VAL A 137 -1.05 2.77 4.95
CA VAL A 137 -1.55 4.15 4.93
C VAL A 137 -1.94 4.51 6.35
N GLN A 138 -1.23 5.47 6.93
CA GLN A 138 -1.48 5.96 8.28
C GLN A 138 -1.95 7.43 8.25
N PRO A 139 -2.88 7.81 9.13
CA PRO A 139 -3.15 9.22 9.39
C PRO A 139 -1.91 9.86 10.01
N ALA A 140 -1.57 11.10 9.62
CA ALA A 140 -0.43 11.80 10.23
C ALA A 140 -0.72 12.30 11.65
N SER A 141 -1.98 12.24 12.12
CA SER A 141 -2.26 12.44 13.53
C SER A 141 -1.83 11.19 14.31
N ASN A 142 -0.91 11.37 15.26
CA ASN A 142 -0.34 10.35 16.15
C ASN A 142 -1.35 9.58 17.05
N SER A 143 -2.66 9.63 16.75
CA SER A 143 -3.74 9.20 17.65
C SER A 143 -3.75 7.69 17.95
N GLN A 144 -3.27 6.85 17.03
CA GLN A 144 -3.28 5.39 17.19
C GLN A 144 -1.92 4.78 17.56
N SER A 145 -0.82 5.25 16.96
CA SER A 145 0.53 4.71 17.21
C SER A 145 1.02 4.98 18.63
N ASP A 146 0.78 6.19 19.16
CA ASP A 146 1.22 6.57 20.51
C ASP A 146 0.36 5.88 21.59
N LYS A 147 -0.91 5.59 21.28
CA LYS A 147 -1.81 4.83 22.16
C LYS A 147 -1.51 3.32 22.15
N LEU A 148 -1.09 2.75 21.01
CA LEU A 148 -0.68 1.35 20.93
C LEU A 148 0.60 1.07 21.75
N HIS A 149 1.54 2.02 21.76
CA HIS A 149 2.76 1.94 22.57
C HIS A 149 2.49 2.05 24.07
N THR A 150 1.61 2.97 24.49
CA THR A 150 1.25 3.12 25.91
C THR A 150 0.46 1.91 26.45
N VAL A 151 -0.46 1.33 25.67
CA VAL A 151 -1.20 0.11 26.06
C VAL A 151 -0.28 -1.12 26.14
N LYS A 152 0.68 -1.28 25.21
CA LYS A 152 1.66 -2.39 25.28
C LYS A 152 2.59 -2.28 26.49
N MET A 153 2.97 -1.07 26.90
CA MET A 153 3.81 -0.85 28.09
C MET A 153 3.04 -1.05 29.40
N SER A 154 1.74 -0.75 29.44
CA SER A 154 0.89 -1.01 30.61
C SER A 154 0.67 -2.52 30.85
N LYS A 155 0.51 -3.33 29.79
CA LYS A 155 0.32 -4.79 29.91
C LYS A 155 1.58 -5.58 30.27
N ARG A 156 2.77 -4.97 30.20
CA ARG A 156 4.05 -5.61 30.58
C ARG A 156 4.45 -5.37 32.04
N LYS A 157 3.66 -4.60 32.80
CA LYS A 157 3.92 -4.26 34.21
C LYS A 157 3.11 -5.07 35.23
N ILE A 158 2.51 -6.19 34.82
CA ILE A 158 1.81 -7.14 35.70
C ILE A 158 2.51 -8.49 35.58
#